data_AF-V9XL94-F1
#
_entry.id   AF-V9XL94-F1
#
_cell.length_a   1.000
_cell.length_b   1.000
_cell.length_c   1.000
_cell.angle_alpha   90.00
_cell.angle_beta   90.00
_cell.angle_gamma   90.00
#
_symmetry.space_group_name_H-M   'P 1'
#
loop_
_entity.id
_entity.type
_entity.pdbx_description
1 polymer ?
#
loop_
_entity_poly.entity_id
_entity_poly.type
_entity_poly.pdbx_seq_one_letter_code
_entity_poly.pdbx_strand_id
1 'polypeptide(L)'
;MPTAWRPLVFSATEPVSAGWGAHIDSGKVLEIAAGSKRLLWPTIRTPAGTGPVPGLEHVVAQAKSLRPEQIVEVLLRYIDDDDPGKTHVKTVDATTVRYPGDDNVKLDLARPLPVPAWTAYNLGIISADTRDKLAAAATALNHQRMSDVIRAASNDPRYANLVPMLREAHKDGDITRFKKLADRAKKDFNIARPFHLMRGTTLAQQVGVGADPATISWLTRYLVRNTKRCLELSMEETSRHAFARFSALTQGKGGSAF
;
A
#
# COMPACT_ATOMS: atom_id res chain seq x y z
N MET A 1 3.64 14.76 -11.24
CA MET A 1 4.64 14.17 -12.17
C MET A 1 5.89 15.06 -12.19
N PRO A 2 7.12 14.51 -12.26
CA PRO A 2 8.32 15.32 -12.46
C PRO A 2 8.24 16.10 -13.78
N THR A 3 8.46 17.41 -13.74
CA THR A 3 8.37 18.30 -14.91
C THR A 3 9.44 18.02 -15.97
N ALA A 4 10.55 17.40 -15.58
CA ALA A 4 11.65 17.05 -16.48
C ALA A 4 11.36 15.83 -17.37
N TRP A 5 10.40 14.98 -16.99
CA TRP A 5 10.11 13.73 -17.69
C TRP A 5 9.32 14.00 -18.97
N ARG A 6 9.73 13.38 -20.07
CA ARG A 6 9.14 13.56 -21.40
C ARG A 6 8.98 12.24 -22.13
N PRO A 7 7.96 12.10 -22.99
CA PRO A 7 7.89 11.00 -23.94
C PRO A 7 8.78 11.29 -25.14
N LEU A 8 9.40 10.23 -25.67
CA LEU A 8 9.98 10.23 -27.01
C LEU A 8 9.06 9.40 -27.91
N VAL A 9 8.52 10.02 -28.96
CA VAL A 9 7.43 9.46 -29.77
C VAL A 9 7.95 9.08 -31.15
N PHE A 10 7.58 7.89 -31.62
CA PHE A 10 7.94 7.36 -32.93
C PHE A 10 6.70 6.90 -33.69
N SER A 11 6.83 6.77 -35.00
CA SER A 11 5.89 5.97 -35.78
C SER A 11 6.00 4.50 -35.36
N ALA A 12 4.88 3.75 -35.39
CA ALA A 12 4.90 2.32 -35.08
C ALA A 12 5.80 1.50 -36.03
N THR A 13 6.03 1.99 -37.26
CA THR A 13 6.83 1.31 -38.29
C THR A 13 8.29 1.74 -38.33
N GLU A 14 8.65 2.80 -37.61
CA GLU A 14 10.04 3.26 -37.52
C GLU A 14 10.84 2.22 -36.72
N PRO A 15 12.12 1.92 -37.01
CA PRO A 15 12.93 1.06 -36.15
C PRO A 15 13.45 1.83 -34.92
N VAL A 16 13.47 1.19 -33.74
CA VAL A 16 14.14 1.78 -32.55
C VAL A 16 15.65 1.64 -32.76
N SER A 17 16.43 2.69 -32.53
CA SER A 17 17.89 2.58 -32.62
C SER A 17 18.43 1.60 -31.58
N ALA A 18 19.54 0.92 -31.89
CA ALA A 18 20.13 -0.09 -31.00
C ALA A 18 20.41 0.43 -29.58
N GLY A 19 20.78 1.71 -29.46
CA GLY A 19 21.01 2.35 -28.16
C GLY A 19 19.75 2.42 -27.30
N TRP A 20 18.59 2.74 -27.89
CA TRP A 20 17.31 2.72 -27.18
C TRP A 20 16.82 1.29 -26.90
N GLY A 21 17.07 0.34 -27.80
CA GLY A 21 16.79 -1.08 -27.58
C GLY A 21 17.43 -1.60 -26.28
N ALA A 22 18.73 -1.35 -26.09
CA ALA A 22 19.43 -1.73 -24.86
C ALA A 22 18.86 -1.07 -23.59
N HIS A 23 18.34 0.16 -23.70
CA HIS A 23 17.67 0.84 -22.57
C HIS A 23 16.30 0.23 -22.24
N ILE A 24 15.55 -0.24 -23.24
CA ILE A 24 14.29 -0.96 -23.06
C ILE A 24 14.56 -2.30 -22.37
N ASP A 25 15.51 -3.08 -22.88
CA ASP A 25 15.85 -4.41 -22.35
C ASP A 25 16.34 -4.35 -20.90
N SER A 26 17.06 -3.29 -20.54
CA SER A 26 17.52 -3.05 -19.17
C SER A 26 16.49 -2.36 -18.26
N GLY A 27 15.28 -2.10 -18.76
CA GLY A 27 14.20 -1.46 -17.99
C GLY A 27 14.46 0.01 -17.64
N LYS A 28 15.41 0.67 -18.33
CA LYS A 28 15.75 2.08 -18.14
C LYS A 28 14.76 3.03 -18.82
N VAL A 29 13.91 2.49 -19.70
CA VAL A 29 12.78 3.19 -20.30
C VAL A 29 11.68 2.18 -20.62
N LEU A 30 10.41 2.59 -20.56
CA LEU A 30 9.29 1.76 -20.98
C LEU A 30 8.98 2.03 -22.45
N GLU A 31 8.73 0.97 -23.21
CA GLU A 31 8.10 1.07 -24.52
C GLU A 31 6.59 0.86 -24.37
N ILE A 32 5.80 1.81 -24.87
CA ILE A 32 4.34 1.80 -24.77
C ILE A 32 3.73 1.97 -26.15
N ALA A 33 2.82 1.07 -26.51
CA ALA A 33 2.06 1.15 -27.75
C ALA A 33 0.84 2.05 -27.58
N ALA A 34 0.64 2.99 -28.51
CA ALA A 34 -0.47 3.93 -28.50
C ALA A 34 -1.04 4.09 -29.92
N GLY A 35 -1.85 3.12 -30.35
CA GLY A 35 -2.42 3.09 -31.70
C GLY A 35 -1.35 2.93 -32.77
N SER A 36 -1.27 3.87 -33.71
CA SER A 36 -0.24 3.89 -34.77
C SER A 36 1.11 4.47 -34.32
N LYS A 37 1.24 4.79 -33.04
CA LYS A 37 2.46 5.34 -32.45
C LYS A 37 3.01 4.38 -31.39
N ARG A 38 4.32 4.46 -31.20
CA ARG A 38 4.97 3.94 -30.00
C ARG A 38 5.68 5.08 -29.29
N LEU A 39 5.81 4.96 -27.98
CA LEU A 39 6.52 5.95 -27.19
C LEU A 39 7.47 5.29 -26.20
N LEU A 40 8.62 5.92 -26.02
CA LEU A 40 9.57 5.61 -24.97
C LEU A 40 9.35 6.59 -23.83
N TRP A 41 9.03 6.09 -22.64
CA TRP A 41 8.73 6.92 -21.47
C TRP A 41 9.11 6.23 -20.15
N PRO A 42 9.59 6.98 -19.14
CA PRO A 42 10.00 8.38 -19.20
C PRO A 42 11.42 8.55 -19.78
N THR A 43 11.65 9.71 -20.40
CA THR A 43 12.98 10.19 -20.81
C THR A 43 13.24 11.59 -20.24
N ILE A 44 14.50 12.01 -20.22
CA ILE A 44 14.93 13.36 -19.82
C ILE A 44 15.87 13.97 -20.85
N ARG A 45 15.97 15.30 -20.85
CA ARG A 45 17.04 16.00 -21.57
C ARG A 45 18.34 15.91 -20.78
N THR A 46 19.42 15.63 -21.50
CA THR A 46 20.79 15.54 -21.03
C THR A 46 21.67 16.44 -21.91
N PRO A 47 22.90 16.78 -21.50
CA PRO A 47 23.83 17.52 -22.35
C PRO A 47 24.10 16.84 -23.70
N ALA A 48 23.99 15.50 -23.77
CA ALA A 48 24.21 14.71 -24.98
C ALA A 48 22.93 14.50 -25.82
N GLY A 49 21.80 15.11 -25.47
CA GLY A 49 20.51 14.91 -26.14
C GLY A 49 19.47 14.31 -25.21
N THR A 50 18.70 13.33 -25.66
CA THR A 50 17.66 12.66 -24.85
C THR A 50 18.21 11.37 -24.26
N GLY A 51 17.95 11.11 -22.97
CA GLY A 51 18.40 9.91 -22.26
C GLY A 51 17.33 9.32 -21.33
N PRO A 52 17.55 8.10 -20.81
CA PRO A 52 16.67 7.48 -19.83
C PRO A 52 16.69 8.22 -18.49
N VAL A 53 15.65 8.03 -17.69
CA VAL A 53 15.60 8.53 -16.31
C VAL A 53 16.44 7.59 -15.41
N PRO A 54 17.46 8.10 -14.70
CA PRO A 54 18.22 7.30 -13.75
C PRO A 54 17.33 6.71 -12.65
N GLY A 55 17.53 5.43 -12.33
CA GLY A 55 16.81 4.73 -11.26
C GLY A 55 15.46 4.15 -11.65
N LEU A 56 14.97 4.38 -12.88
CA LEU A 56 13.75 3.76 -13.37
C LEU A 56 13.88 2.23 -13.44
N GLU A 57 15.07 1.72 -13.73
CA GLU A 57 15.37 0.29 -13.80
C GLU A 57 15.02 -0.45 -12.50
N HIS A 58 15.13 0.21 -11.35
CA HIS A 58 14.73 -0.37 -10.06
C HIS A 58 13.22 -0.54 -9.97
N VAL A 59 12.44 0.37 -10.56
CA VAL A 59 10.98 0.21 -10.64
C VAL A 59 10.63 -0.95 -11.56
N VAL A 60 11.18 -0.97 -12.76
CA VAL A 60 10.86 -1.99 -13.77
C VAL A 60 11.25 -3.39 -13.29
N ALA A 61 12.40 -3.55 -12.64
CA ALA A 61 12.83 -4.83 -12.07
C ALA A 61 11.83 -5.39 -11.04
N GLN A 62 11.24 -4.53 -10.20
CA GLN A 62 10.25 -4.95 -9.20
C GLN A 62 8.84 -5.12 -9.78
N ALA A 63 8.56 -4.46 -10.89
CA ALA A 63 7.26 -4.48 -11.57
C ALA A 63 7.23 -5.40 -12.79
N LYS A 64 8.19 -6.31 -12.95
CA LYS A 64 8.34 -7.20 -14.13
C LYS A 64 7.11 -8.03 -14.50
N SER A 65 6.19 -8.25 -13.57
CA SER A 65 4.93 -8.96 -13.81
C SER A 65 3.81 -8.08 -14.38
N LEU A 66 4.05 -6.78 -14.49
CA LEU A 66 3.09 -5.79 -14.99
C LEU A 66 3.42 -5.43 -16.44
N ARG A 67 2.37 -5.07 -17.20
CA ARG A 67 2.54 -4.47 -18.52
C ARG A 67 3.06 -3.04 -18.40
N PRO A 68 3.77 -2.50 -19.41
CA PRO A 68 4.30 -1.14 -19.38
C PRO A 68 3.29 -0.07 -18.94
N GLU A 69 2.05 -0.13 -19.40
CA GLU A 69 0.99 0.83 -19.06
C GLU A 69 0.63 0.78 -17.56
N GLN A 70 0.63 -0.42 -16.97
CA GLN A 70 0.38 -0.61 -15.54
C GLN A 70 1.56 -0.11 -14.70
N ILE A 71 2.79 -0.19 -15.22
CA ILE A 71 3.97 0.41 -14.57
C ILE A 71 3.83 1.93 -14.57
N VAL A 72 3.33 2.54 -15.66
CA VAL A 72 3.03 3.98 -15.71
C VAL A 72 1.99 4.37 -14.66
N GLU A 73 0.91 3.59 -14.53
CA GLU A 73 -0.09 3.83 -13.49
C GLU A 73 0.54 3.81 -12.08
N VAL A 74 1.38 2.82 -11.78
CA VAL A 74 2.10 2.73 -10.50
C VAL A 74 3.04 3.93 -10.29
N LEU A 75 3.76 4.37 -11.33
CA LEU A 75 4.69 5.49 -11.28
C LEU A 75 4.00 6.83 -11.01
N LEU A 76 2.87 7.07 -11.69
CA LEU A 76 2.16 8.34 -11.65
C LEU A 76 1.15 8.44 -10.51
N ARG A 77 0.87 7.33 -9.82
CA ARG A 77 -0.11 7.33 -8.74
C ARG A 77 0.27 8.31 -7.65
N TYR A 78 -0.66 9.21 -7.36
CA TYR A 78 -0.53 10.20 -6.29
C TYR A 78 -0.91 9.57 -4.96
N ILE A 79 -0.07 9.78 -3.94
CA ILE A 79 -0.34 9.41 -2.55
C ILE A 79 -0.82 10.69 -1.87
N ASP A 80 -2.14 10.80 -1.66
CA ASP A 80 -2.77 12.04 -1.22
C ASP A 80 -2.32 12.48 0.18
N ASP A 81 -2.43 13.79 0.43
CA ASP A 81 -2.14 14.43 1.71
C ASP A 81 -3.45 14.81 2.39
N ASP A 82 -3.96 13.92 3.24
CA ASP A 82 -5.15 14.21 4.04
C ASP A 82 -4.72 14.85 5.38
N ASP A 83 -5.05 16.14 5.56
CA ASP A 83 -4.90 17.03 6.72
C ASP A 83 -3.46 17.13 7.36
N PRO A 84 -2.75 18.27 7.18
CA PRO A 84 -1.38 18.48 7.68
C PRO A 84 -1.28 18.74 9.20
N GLY A 85 -2.40 18.86 9.93
CA GLY A 85 -2.40 19.28 11.33
C GLY A 85 -2.31 18.16 12.38
N LYS A 86 -2.29 16.89 11.98
CA LYS A 86 -2.44 15.79 12.95
C LYS A 86 -1.35 14.73 12.73
N THR A 87 -0.35 14.74 13.61
CA THR A 87 0.53 13.60 13.90
C THR A 87 -0.32 12.49 14.48
N HIS A 88 -1.04 11.84 13.59
CA HIS A 88 -1.96 10.81 13.96
C HIS A 88 -1.15 9.56 14.28
N VAL A 89 -1.04 9.24 15.57
CA VAL A 89 -1.34 7.88 16.00
C VAL A 89 -2.82 7.66 15.66
N LYS A 90 -3.19 7.64 14.37
CA LYS A 90 -4.54 7.33 13.94
C LYS A 90 -4.63 5.85 14.23
N THR A 91 -5.34 5.55 15.30
CA THR A 91 -6.25 4.42 15.30
C THR A 91 -7.04 4.53 14.02
N VAL A 92 -6.52 3.93 12.94
CA VAL A 92 -7.37 3.59 11.81
C VAL A 92 -8.32 2.60 12.43
N ASP A 93 -9.57 3.03 12.60
CA ASP A 93 -10.68 2.14 12.92
C ASP A 93 -10.52 0.85 12.15
N ALA A 94 -10.92 -0.25 12.79
CA ALA A 94 -10.55 -1.64 12.62
C ALA A 94 -10.57 -2.29 11.21
N THR A 95 -10.39 -1.57 10.11
CA THR A 95 -10.56 -2.09 8.76
C THR A 95 -9.59 -1.60 7.70
N THR A 96 -8.59 -0.71 7.90
CA THR A 96 -7.92 -0.12 6.70
C THR A 96 -6.44 0.24 6.62
N VAL A 97 -5.49 -0.54 7.17
CA VAL A 97 -4.08 -0.43 6.74
C VAL A 97 -3.46 -1.81 6.46
N ARG A 98 -3.13 -2.06 5.18
CA ARG A 98 -2.41 -3.27 4.73
C ARG A 98 -0.91 -3.09 4.85
N TYR A 99 -0.31 -3.93 5.67
CA TYR A 99 1.12 -4.22 5.54
C TYR A 99 1.33 -5.25 4.43
N PRO A 100 2.53 -5.31 3.82
CA PRO A 100 2.95 -6.51 3.10
C PRO A 100 2.85 -7.71 4.07
N GLY A 101 1.81 -8.55 3.91
CA GLY A 101 1.55 -9.73 4.77
C GLY A 101 0.24 -9.72 5.57
N ASP A 102 -0.56 -8.65 5.53
CA ASP A 102 -1.87 -8.62 6.21
C ASP A 102 -3.04 -8.77 5.20
N ASP A 103 -3.73 -9.91 5.23
CA ASP A 103 -4.52 -10.44 4.10
C ASP A 103 -6.01 -10.01 4.03
N ASN A 104 -6.50 -9.09 4.88
CA ASN A 104 -7.96 -8.86 4.95
C ASN A 104 -8.55 -7.43 4.74
N VAL A 105 -7.84 -6.44 4.18
CA VAL A 105 -8.28 -5.01 4.32
C VAL A 105 -8.14 -4.07 3.08
N LYS A 106 -9.17 -3.73 2.28
CA LYS A 106 -9.01 -2.94 1.02
C LYS A 106 -8.12 -1.70 1.14
N LEU A 107 -7.01 -1.60 0.39
CA LEU A 107 -6.14 -0.42 0.50
C LEU A 107 -6.79 0.78 -0.20
N ASP A 108 -7.00 1.86 0.56
CA ASP A 108 -7.37 3.17 0.03
C ASP A 108 -6.11 3.98 -0.25
N LEU A 109 -5.70 4.01 -1.52
CA LEU A 109 -4.50 4.70 -1.99
C LEU A 109 -4.69 6.22 -2.13
N ALA A 110 -5.90 6.74 -1.85
CA ALA A 110 -6.14 8.17 -1.65
C ALA A 110 -5.75 8.64 -0.23
N ARG A 111 -5.03 7.80 0.53
CA ARG A 111 -4.54 8.12 1.88
C ARG A 111 -3.01 8.01 1.93
N PRO A 112 -2.37 8.70 2.88
CA PRO A 112 -0.94 8.55 3.14
C PRO A 112 -0.53 7.09 3.28
N LEU A 113 0.61 6.73 2.68
CA LEU A 113 1.14 5.38 2.64
C LEU A 113 1.74 4.99 4.01
N PRO A 114 1.21 3.98 4.71
CA PRO A 114 1.80 3.50 5.95
C PRO A 114 3.05 2.66 5.70
N VAL A 115 4.19 3.16 6.18
CA VAL A 115 5.49 2.49 6.16
C VAL A 115 5.82 2.05 7.58
N PRO A 116 6.12 0.76 7.86
CA PRO A 116 6.57 0.35 9.20
C PRO A 116 7.74 1.23 9.68
N ALA A 117 7.74 1.65 10.94
CA ALA A 117 8.73 2.61 11.43
C ALA A 117 10.18 2.11 11.26
N TRP A 118 10.41 0.80 11.48
CA TRP A 118 11.71 0.18 11.22
C TRP A 118 12.11 0.20 9.74
N THR A 119 11.15 -0.05 8.85
CA THR A 119 11.38 0.07 7.41
C THR A 119 11.67 1.51 7.02
N ALA A 120 10.89 2.48 7.51
CA ALA A 120 11.11 3.89 7.25
C ALA A 120 12.49 4.35 7.73
N TYR A 121 12.94 3.87 8.89
CA TYR A 121 14.29 4.13 9.42
C TYR A 121 15.38 3.52 8.52
N ASN A 122 15.25 2.24 8.16
CA ASN A 122 16.22 1.57 7.30
C ASN A 122 16.30 2.17 5.89
N LEU A 123 15.20 2.79 5.43
CA LEU A 123 15.12 3.52 4.16
C LEU A 123 15.60 4.98 4.27
N GLY A 124 16.02 5.43 5.46
CA GLY A 124 16.44 6.81 5.70
C GLY A 124 15.32 7.85 5.68
N ILE A 125 14.05 7.42 5.66
CA ILE A 125 12.86 8.28 5.62
C ILE A 125 12.66 8.98 6.98
N ILE A 126 12.99 8.31 8.08
CA ILE A 126 12.90 8.86 9.43
C ILE A 126 14.18 8.62 10.24
N SER A 127 14.41 9.48 11.24
CA SER A 127 15.53 9.30 12.19
C SER A 127 15.28 8.16 13.18
N ALA A 128 16.35 7.71 13.84
CA ALA A 128 16.27 6.73 14.94
C ALA A 128 15.35 7.25 16.07
N ASP A 129 15.50 8.51 16.48
CA ASP A 129 14.64 9.14 17.48
C ASP A 129 13.16 9.09 17.10
N THR A 130 12.84 9.33 15.82
CA THR A 130 11.47 9.29 15.32
C THR A 130 10.92 7.86 15.35
N ARG A 131 11.73 6.88 14.92
CA ARG A 131 11.39 5.45 15.01
C ARG A 131 11.08 5.04 16.44
N ASP A 132 11.92 5.44 17.39
CA ASP A 132 11.79 5.06 18.80
C ASP A 132 10.58 5.73 19.45
N LYS A 133 10.31 7.00 19.12
CA LYS A 133 9.06 7.68 19.52
C LYS A 133 7.82 6.96 19.00
N LEU A 134 7.81 6.53 17.73
CA LEU A 134 6.69 5.78 17.15
C LEU A 134 6.51 4.41 17.81
N ALA A 135 7.60 3.70 18.11
CA ALA A 135 7.59 2.43 18.82
C ALA A 135 7.04 2.56 20.25
N ALA A 136 7.50 3.59 20.99
CA ALA A 136 7.00 3.90 22.32
C ALA A 136 5.51 4.26 22.30
N ALA A 137 5.07 5.09 21.35
CA ALA A 137 3.67 5.47 21.20
C ALA A 137 2.78 4.26 20.88
N ALA A 138 3.19 3.37 19.97
CA ALA A 138 2.45 2.14 19.66
C ALA A 138 2.34 1.22 20.89
N THR A 139 3.42 1.10 21.66
CA THR A 139 3.46 0.30 22.89
C THR A 139 2.51 0.86 23.95
N ALA A 140 2.57 2.17 24.22
CA ALA A 140 1.68 2.84 25.17
C ALA A 140 0.20 2.67 24.78
N LEU A 141 -0.11 2.83 23.50
CA LEU A 141 -1.48 2.65 22.97
C LEU A 141 -1.96 1.19 23.12
N ASN A 142 -1.09 0.20 22.89
CA ASN A 142 -1.44 -1.20 23.12
C ASN A 142 -1.76 -1.48 24.60
N HIS A 143 -0.94 -0.98 25.53
CA HIS A 143 -1.20 -1.11 26.97
C HIS A 143 -2.53 -0.47 27.39
N GLN A 144 -2.82 0.73 26.87
CA GLN A 144 -4.10 1.39 27.11
C GLN A 144 -5.27 0.52 26.61
N ARG A 145 -5.21 0.02 25.37
CA ARG A 145 -6.25 -0.83 24.78
C ARG A 145 -6.41 -2.16 25.52
N MET A 146 -5.33 -2.76 26.00
CA MET A 146 -5.41 -3.98 26.82
C MET A 146 -6.18 -3.72 28.11
N SER A 147 -5.90 -2.59 28.77
CA SER A 147 -6.63 -2.18 29.97
C SER A 147 -8.12 -1.97 29.68
N ASP A 148 -8.45 -1.35 28.54
CA ASP A 148 -9.84 -1.17 28.09
C ASP A 148 -10.55 -2.49 27.83
N VAL A 149 -9.89 -3.45 27.17
CA VAL A 149 -10.44 -4.79 26.92
C VAL A 149 -10.65 -5.55 28.23
N ILE A 150 -9.70 -5.51 29.16
CA ILE A 150 -9.85 -6.14 30.49
C ILE A 150 -11.06 -5.55 31.21
N ARG A 151 -11.22 -4.22 31.22
CA ARG A 151 -12.36 -3.53 31.83
C ARG A 151 -13.68 -3.97 31.17
N ALA A 152 -13.73 -3.98 29.84
CA ALA A 152 -14.91 -4.39 29.08
C ALA A 152 -15.26 -5.88 29.27
N ALA A 153 -14.27 -6.75 29.45
CA ALA A 153 -14.48 -8.17 29.74
C ALA A 153 -14.91 -8.40 31.20
N SER A 154 -14.39 -7.60 32.14
CA SER A 154 -14.75 -7.69 33.57
C SER A 154 -16.21 -7.35 33.84
N ASN A 155 -16.81 -6.50 33.00
CA ASN A 155 -18.22 -6.11 33.10
C ASN A 155 -19.19 -7.13 32.48
N ASP A 156 -18.69 -8.23 31.89
CA ASP A 156 -19.50 -9.24 31.22
C ASP A 156 -19.28 -10.61 31.90
N PRO A 157 -20.23 -11.10 32.71
CA PRO A 157 -20.09 -12.35 33.45
C PRO A 157 -19.76 -13.58 32.58
N ARG A 158 -20.12 -13.55 31.29
CA ARG A 158 -19.83 -14.62 30.33
C ARG A 158 -18.34 -14.86 30.11
N TYR A 159 -17.50 -13.85 30.37
CA TYR A 159 -16.06 -13.91 30.15
C TYR A 159 -15.25 -13.81 31.45
N ALA A 160 -15.88 -13.97 32.61
CA ALA A 160 -15.23 -13.84 33.92
C ALA A 160 -14.01 -14.76 34.08
N ASN A 161 -14.05 -15.95 33.49
CA ASN A 161 -12.93 -16.90 33.50
C ASN A 161 -11.73 -16.48 32.61
N LEU A 162 -11.95 -15.61 31.62
CA LEU A 162 -10.89 -15.09 30.74
C LEU A 162 -10.20 -13.86 31.34
N VAL A 163 -10.83 -13.14 32.26
CA VAL A 163 -10.29 -11.91 32.86
C VAL A 163 -8.94 -12.13 33.56
N PRO A 164 -8.74 -13.18 34.39
CA PRO A 164 -7.43 -13.45 34.97
C PRO A 164 -6.35 -13.71 33.90
N MET A 165 -6.69 -14.46 32.84
CA MET A 165 -5.76 -14.75 31.75
C MET A 165 -5.38 -13.49 30.95
N LEU A 166 -6.35 -12.59 30.72
CA LEU A 166 -6.12 -11.30 30.07
C LEU A 166 -5.21 -10.41 30.92
N ARG A 167 -5.42 -10.38 32.24
CA ARG A 167 -4.55 -9.62 33.18
C ARG A 167 -3.14 -10.17 33.21
N GLU A 168 -2.98 -11.49 33.21
CA GLU A 168 -1.66 -12.15 33.14
C GLU A 168 -0.94 -11.76 31.85
N ALA A 169 -1.59 -11.93 30.69
CA ALA A 169 -1.00 -11.57 29.40
C ALA A 169 -0.66 -10.06 29.30
N HIS A 170 -1.47 -9.19 29.91
CA HIS A 170 -1.18 -7.76 29.99
C HIS A 170 0.06 -7.47 30.86
N LYS A 171 0.19 -8.13 32.00
CA LYS A 171 1.35 -7.98 32.90
C LYS A 171 2.65 -8.47 32.24
N ASP A 172 2.58 -9.59 31.52
CA ASP A 172 3.71 -10.17 30.79
C ASP A 172 4.10 -9.35 29.54
N GLY A 173 3.24 -8.41 29.12
CA GLY A 173 3.42 -7.68 27.85
C GLY A 173 3.22 -8.54 26.60
N ASP A 174 2.64 -9.74 26.72
CA ASP A 174 2.43 -10.65 25.59
C ASP A 174 1.19 -10.25 24.77
N ILE A 175 1.40 -9.32 23.84
CA ILE A 175 0.37 -8.76 22.96
C ILE A 175 -0.30 -9.83 22.09
N THR A 176 0.45 -10.84 21.65
CA THR A 176 -0.07 -11.87 20.75
C THR A 176 -1.00 -12.81 21.50
N ARG A 177 -0.61 -13.25 22.69
CA ARG A 177 -1.47 -14.04 23.58
C ARG A 177 -2.67 -13.23 24.02
N PHE A 178 -2.49 -11.96 24.36
CA PHE A 178 -3.60 -11.07 24.72
C PHE A 178 -4.64 -10.98 23.61
N LYS A 179 -4.22 -10.77 22.35
CA LYS A 179 -5.15 -10.72 21.21
C LYS A 179 -5.99 -11.98 21.09
N LYS A 180 -5.37 -13.17 21.17
CA LYS A 180 -6.10 -14.44 21.09
C LYS A 180 -7.15 -14.57 22.20
N LEU A 181 -6.84 -14.08 23.40
CA LEU A 181 -7.78 -14.09 24.52
C LEU A 181 -8.90 -13.05 24.35
N ALA A 182 -8.58 -11.87 23.82
CA ALA A 182 -9.57 -10.84 23.50
C ALA A 182 -10.56 -11.31 22.43
N ASP A 183 -10.07 -11.95 21.37
CA ASP A 183 -10.90 -12.54 20.31
C ASP A 183 -11.84 -13.63 20.90
N ARG A 184 -11.34 -14.47 21.82
CA ARG A 184 -12.17 -15.45 22.56
C ARG A 184 -13.21 -14.81 23.47
N ALA A 185 -12.89 -13.65 24.05
CA ALA A 185 -13.82 -12.84 24.83
C ALA A 185 -14.77 -12.01 23.95
N LYS A 186 -14.73 -12.17 22.62
CA LYS A 186 -15.46 -11.37 21.62
C LYS A 186 -15.29 -9.87 21.86
N LYS A 187 -14.08 -9.45 22.23
CA LYS A 187 -13.71 -8.05 22.39
C LYS A 187 -12.78 -7.66 21.26
N ASP A 188 -13.09 -6.52 20.64
CA ASP A 188 -12.26 -5.99 19.57
C ASP A 188 -10.92 -5.54 20.14
N PHE A 189 -9.85 -6.20 19.69
CA PHE A 189 -8.49 -5.82 20.03
C PHE A 189 -7.62 -5.81 18.77
N ASN A 190 -7.27 -4.60 18.36
CA ASN A 190 -6.37 -4.34 17.25
C ASN A 190 -5.02 -3.87 17.79
N ILE A 191 -3.97 -4.58 17.39
CA ILE A 191 -2.60 -4.27 17.78
C ILE A 191 -2.16 -3.00 17.03
N ALA A 192 -1.89 -1.95 17.77
CA ALA A 192 -1.20 -0.78 17.25
C ALA A 192 0.23 -1.18 16.87
N ARG A 193 0.61 -0.89 15.62
CA ARG A 193 1.96 -1.11 15.10
C ARG A 193 2.62 0.25 14.86
N PRO A 194 3.95 0.38 15.04
CA PRO A 194 4.63 1.63 14.76
C PRO A 194 4.81 1.82 13.25
N PHE A 195 4.25 2.89 12.70
CA PHE A 195 4.38 3.25 11.30
C PHE A 195 4.58 4.76 11.12
N HIS A 196 5.26 5.10 10.04
CA HIS A 196 5.36 6.44 9.49
C HIS A 196 4.40 6.54 8.29
N LEU A 197 3.70 7.67 8.17
CA LEU A 197 2.82 7.94 7.04
C LEU A 197 3.61 8.74 6.00
N MET A 198 3.96 8.10 4.89
CA MET A 198 4.59 8.75 3.74
C MET A 198 3.51 9.48 2.93
N ARG A 199 3.68 10.79 2.75
CA ARG A 199 2.67 11.73 2.22
C ARG A 199 3.13 12.43 0.95
N GLY A 200 2.17 12.95 0.18
CA GLY A 200 2.37 14.04 -0.79
C GLY A 200 3.38 13.72 -1.89
N THR A 201 3.47 12.46 -2.32
CA THR A 201 4.47 12.07 -3.30
C THR A 201 3.98 11.01 -4.28
N THR A 202 4.60 10.95 -5.45
CA THR A 202 4.44 9.84 -6.41
C THR A 202 5.74 9.05 -6.49
N LEU A 203 5.68 7.77 -6.88
CA LEU A 203 6.89 7.00 -7.15
C LEU A 203 7.76 7.67 -8.21
N ALA A 204 7.15 8.27 -9.24
CA ALA A 204 7.86 9.08 -10.23
C ALA A 204 8.60 10.27 -9.62
N GLN A 205 8.05 10.96 -8.63
CA GLN A 205 8.75 12.04 -7.91
C GLN A 205 9.94 11.51 -7.12
N GLN A 206 9.79 10.37 -6.42
CA GLN A 206 10.89 9.74 -5.69
C GLN A 206 12.05 9.34 -6.63
N VAL A 207 11.73 8.76 -7.79
CA VAL A 207 12.74 8.49 -8.84
C VAL A 207 13.35 9.81 -9.35
N GLY A 208 12.51 10.82 -9.62
CA GLY A 208 12.95 12.11 -10.16
C GLY A 208 13.91 12.90 -9.24
N VAL A 209 13.78 12.77 -7.93
CA VAL A 209 14.71 13.39 -6.95
C VAL A 209 15.93 12.53 -6.65
N GLY A 210 16.06 11.35 -7.28
CA GLY A 210 17.17 10.43 -7.06
C GLY A 210 17.12 9.76 -5.69
N ALA A 211 15.94 9.37 -5.23
CA ALA A 211 15.81 8.60 -3.99
C ALA A 211 16.63 7.30 -4.04
N ASP A 212 17.03 6.82 -2.86
CA ASP A 212 17.83 5.61 -2.74
C ASP A 212 17.16 4.39 -3.42
N PRO A 213 17.92 3.55 -4.15
CA PRO A 213 17.40 2.37 -4.84
C PRO A 213 16.60 1.40 -3.95
N ALA A 214 16.96 1.25 -2.67
CA ALA A 214 16.22 0.41 -1.74
C ALA A 214 14.83 1.00 -1.45
N THR A 215 14.72 2.32 -1.33
CA THR A 215 13.46 3.05 -1.17
C THR A 215 12.58 2.88 -2.39
N ILE A 216 13.13 3.10 -3.59
CA ILE A 216 12.41 2.92 -4.87
C ILE A 216 11.90 1.48 -4.99
N SER A 217 12.77 0.50 -4.70
CA SER A 217 12.43 -0.93 -4.79
C SER A 217 11.37 -1.34 -3.78
N TRP A 218 11.44 -0.83 -2.54
CA TRP A 218 10.45 -1.10 -1.52
C TRP A 218 9.08 -0.52 -1.87
N LEU A 219 9.04 0.76 -2.26
CA LEU A 219 7.81 1.45 -2.67
C LEU A 219 7.17 0.77 -3.87
N THR A 220 7.97 0.41 -4.88
CA THR A 220 7.46 -0.28 -6.06
C THR A 220 6.83 -1.61 -5.68
N ARG A 221 7.52 -2.47 -4.90
CA ARG A 221 6.96 -3.75 -4.45
C ARG A 221 5.66 -3.55 -3.66
N TYR A 222 5.62 -2.55 -2.78
CA TYR A 222 4.42 -2.24 -2.03
C TYR A 222 3.26 -1.87 -2.97
N LEU A 223 3.49 -0.95 -3.90
CA LEU A 223 2.46 -0.47 -4.82
C LEU A 223 2.00 -1.58 -5.77
N VAL A 224 2.91 -2.38 -6.33
CA VAL A 224 2.58 -3.52 -7.22
C VAL A 224 1.72 -4.54 -6.48
N ARG A 225 2.14 -4.97 -5.28
CA ARG A 225 1.39 -5.95 -4.47
C ARG A 225 -0.01 -5.46 -4.15
N ASN A 226 -0.16 -4.16 -3.86
CA ASN A 226 -1.45 -3.60 -3.51
C ASN A 226 -2.32 -3.28 -4.73
N THR A 227 -1.77 -2.87 -5.88
CA THR A 227 -2.52 -2.70 -7.13
C THR A 227 -3.18 -4.00 -7.56
N LYS A 228 -2.42 -5.12 -7.57
CA LYS A 228 -2.98 -6.44 -7.88
C LYS A 228 -4.15 -6.78 -6.96
N ARG A 229 -4.00 -6.52 -5.66
CA ARG A 229 -5.00 -6.86 -4.66
C ARG A 229 -6.21 -5.94 -4.67
N CYS A 230 -6.04 -4.66 -5.02
CA CYS A 230 -7.15 -3.74 -5.23
C CYS A 230 -7.97 -4.13 -6.46
N LEU A 231 -7.32 -4.60 -7.54
CA LEU A 231 -8.01 -5.18 -8.69
C LEU A 231 -8.78 -6.45 -8.31
N GLU A 232 -8.16 -7.39 -7.59
CA GLU A 232 -8.83 -8.61 -7.11
C GLU A 232 -10.08 -8.30 -6.26
N LEU A 233 -10.00 -7.33 -5.36
CA LEU A 233 -11.13 -6.93 -4.52
C LEU A 233 -12.21 -6.16 -5.27
N SER A 234 -11.81 -5.33 -6.25
CA SER A 234 -12.75 -4.65 -7.13
C SER A 234 -13.51 -5.66 -7.98
N MET A 235 -12.83 -6.70 -8.47
CA MET A 235 -13.44 -7.81 -9.19
C MET A 235 -14.36 -8.61 -8.28
N GLU A 236 -13.94 -8.96 -7.07
CA GLU A 236 -14.75 -9.69 -6.10
C GLU A 236 -16.02 -8.91 -5.70
N GLU A 237 -15.92 -7.60 -5.52
CA GLU A 237 -17.07 -6.74 -5.23
C GLU A 237 -18.00 -6.59 -6.44
N THR A 238 -17.45 -6.42 -7.64
CA THR A 238 -18.24 -6.41 -8.88
C THR A 238 -18.95 -7.74 -9.09
N SER A 239 -18.28 -8.86 -8.81
CA SER A 239 -18.88 -10.19 -8.83
C SER A 239 -19.97 -10.33 -7.77
N ARG A 240 -19.74 -9.91 -6.52
CA ARG A 240 -20.77 -9.91 -5.47
C ARG A 240 -22.00 -9.08 -5.85
N HIS A 241 -21.81 -7.90 -6.41
CA HIS A 241 -22.91 -7.07 -6.92
C HIS A 241 -23.64 -7.72 -8.11
N ALA A 242 -22.91 -8.32 -9.04
CA ALA A 242 -23.51 -9.05 -10.17
C ALA A 242 -24.32 -10.26 -9.69
N PHE A 243 -23.80 -11.04 -8.73
CA PHE A 243 -24.51 -12.18 -8.13
C PHE A 243 -25.74 -11.75 -7.32
N ALA A 244 -25.64 -10.66 -6.53
CA ALA A 244 -26.78 -10.11 -5.80
C ALA A 244 -27.88 -9.64 -6.76
N ARG A 245 -27.51 -8.97 -7.85
CA ARG A 245 -28.44 -8.52 -8.90
C ARG A 245 -29.08 -9.69 -9.65
N PHE A 246 -28.30 -10.73 -9.99
CA PHE A 246 -28.81 -11.93 -10.62
C PHE A 246 -29.79 -12.69 -9.71
N SER A 247 -29.44 -12.85 -8.43
CA SER A 247 -30.28 -13.50 -7.42
C SER A 247 -31.63 -12.77 -7.26
N ALA A 248 -31.62 -11.43 -7.21
CA ALA A 248 -32.83 -10.62 -7.16
C ALA A 248 -33.71 -10.79 -8.43
N LEU A 249 -33.10 -10.90 -9.61
CA LEU A 249 -33.82 -11.13 -10.88
C LEU A 249 -34.42 -12.55 -10.97
N THR A 250 -33.79 -13.55 -10.36
CA THR A 250 -34.30 -14.93 -10.33
C THR A 250 -35.38 -15.14 -9.26
N GLN A 251 -35.32 -14.43 -8.14
CA GLN A 251 -36.36 -14.48 -7.10
C GLN A 251 -37.63 -13.71 -7.51
N GLY A 252 -37.51 -12.65 -8.33
CA GLY A 252 -38.65 -11.89 -8.86
C GLY A 252 -39.47 -12.60 -9.96
N LYS A 253 -39.01 -13.75 -10.48
CA LYS A 253 -39.72 -14.54 -11.51
C LYS A 253 -40.47 -15.76 -10.95
N GLY A 254 -40.44 -16.00 -9.64
CA GLY A 254 -41.14 -17.11 -8.98
C GLY A 254 -42.52 -16.77 -8.41
N GLY A 255 -42.99 -15.53 -8.55
CA GLY A 255 -44.21 -15.03 -7.91
C GLY A 255 -45.27 -14.55 -8.90
N SER A 256 -45.64 -15.36 -9.89
CA SER A 256 -46.94 -15.26 -10.55
C SER A 256 -47.25 -16.58 -11.27
N ALA A 257 -47.76 -17.53 -10.50
CA ALA A 257 -48.67 -18.55 -11.00
C ALA A 257 -49.51 -19.03 -9.81
N PHE A 258 -50.82 -18.93 -10.00
CA PHE A 258 -51.96 -19.25 -9.12
C PHE A 258 -52.41 -18.14 -8.18
#